data_AF-A0A9E4KDA1-F1
#
_entry.id   AF-A0A9E4KDA1-F1
#
_cell.length_a   1.000
_cell.length_b   1.000
_cell.length_c   1.000
_cell.angle_alpha   90.00
_cell.angle_beta   90.00
_cell.angle_gamma   90.00
#
_symmetry.space_group_name_H-M   'P 1'
#
loop_
_entity.id
_entity.type
_entity.pdbx_description
1 polymer ?
#
loop_
_entity_poly.entity_id
_entity_poly.type
_entity_poly.pdbx_seq_one_letter_code
_entity_poly.pdbx_strand_id
1 'polypeptide(L)'
;DNTEWFRSQLQLDPIRIPEVCRDYSSKRIITTTRLAGEHMEQWLRSNPSQAQRNHFAQILYDLFVNSFYGLNVLHADPNPGNYLFAEDGTLGLIDFGCVRHFSADFVALMPQLLNAYLQQDASAVLNCYKKLGMVVEGLDSGQQQEFYETLLKPFGDWLTKPFKAGRFDFSKRDSAYIKEGLELFGKLSQIKKIDSIANEFIYFDRTLFGLYQIFERMQAEVAMEHQWLI
;
A
#
# COMPACT_ATOMS: atom_id res chain seq x y z
N ASP A 1 12.35 11.50 15.26
CA ASP A 1 10.89 11.56 15.44
C ASP A 1 10.28 11.39 14.07
N ASN A 2 9.40 10.41 13.90
CA ASN A 2 8.89 10.04 12.58
C ASN A 2 8.07 11.18 11.96
N THR A 3 7.31 11.93 12.76
CA THR A 3 6.44 13.01 12.27
C THR A 3 7.27 14.13 11.64
N GLU A 4 8.31 14.60 12.33
CA GLU A 4 9.20 15.64 11.79
C GLU A 4 9.98 15.17 10.56
N TRP A 5 10.48 13.93 10.61
CA TRP A 5 11.21 13.36 9.48
C TRP A 5 10.29 13.28 8.25
N PHE A 6 9.10 12.70 8.38
CA PHE A 6 8.13 12.64 7.28
C PHE A 6 7.73 14.02 6.78
N ARG A 7 7.47 14.99 7.68
CA ARG A 7 7.17 16.38 7.29
C ARG A 7 8.29 17.00 6.45
N SER A 8 9.55 16.69 6.76
CA SER A 8 10.71 17.22 6.03
C SER A 8 10.96 16.54 4.68
N GLN A 9 10.67 15.22 4.59
CA GLN A 9 11.00 14.40 3.43
C GLN A 9 9.84 14.29 2.43
N LEU A 10 8.61 14.22 2.93
CA LEU A 10 7.41 14.08 2.10
C LEU A 10 6.97 15.46 1.60
N GLN A 11 7.52 15.87 0.45
CA GLN A 11 7.12 17.09 -0.25
C GLN A 11 6.06 16.78 -1.31
N LEU A 12 4.93 16.20 -0.87
CA LEU A 12 3.83 15.82 -1.76
C LEU A 12 2.61 16.69 -1.45
N ASP A 13 2.30 17.64 -2.33
CA ASP A 13 1.01 18.34 -2.28
C ASP A 13 -0.11 17.42 -2.82
N PRO A 14 -1.34 17.50 -2.28
CA PRO A 14 -1.81 18.41 -1.23
C PRO A 14 -1.81 17.76 0.18
N ILE A 15 -0.76 17.04 0.57
CA ILE A 15 -0.66 16.40 1.89
C ILE A 15 -0.16 17.42 2.93
N ARG A 16 -0.77 17.39 4.12
CA ARG A 16 -0.37 18.19 5.28
C ARG A 16 -0.02 17.27 6.44
N ILE A 17 1.19 17.45 6.97
CA ILE A 17 1.69 16.76 8.16
C ILE A 17 1.79 17.81 9.25
N PRO A 18 1.33 17.60 10.49
CA PRO A 18 1.38 18.64 11.50
C PRO A 18 2.82 18.91 11.96
N GLU A 19 3.09 20.14 12.39
CA GLU A 19 4.36 20.48 13.03
C GLU A 19 4.34 20.00 14.49
N VAL A 20 5.46 19.45 14.96
CA VAL A 20 5.62 19.03 16.35
C VAL A 20 6.00 20.25 17.19
N CYS A 21 5.15 20.61 18.16
CA CYS A 21 5.42 21.70 19.08
C CYS A 21 6.32 21.16 20.22
N ARG A 22 7.64 21.20 20.01
CA ARG A 22 8.64 20.60 20.91
C ARG A 22 8.54 21.12 22.35
N ASP A 23 8.29 22.41 22.54
CA ASP A 23 8.18 23.03 23.87
C ASP A 23 6.98 22.54 24.70
N TYR A 24 5.97 21.98 24.02
CA TYR A 24 4.77 21.40 24.64
C TYR A 24 4.78 19.86 24.65
N SER A 25 5.86 19.26 24.13
CA SER A 25 6.00 17.80 24.03
C SER A 25 6.90 17.26 25.15
N SER A 26 6.69 16.00 25.51
CA SER A 26 7.47 15.25 26.50
C SER A 26 7.56 13.78 26.12
N LYS A 27 8.18 12.95 26.96
CA LYS A 27 8.27 11.49 26.72
C LYS A 27 6.92 10.78 26.64
N ARG A 28 5.84 11.34 27.19
CA ARG A 28 4.51 10.72 27.25
C ARG A 28 3.42 11.52 26.54
N ILE A 29 3.74 12.72 26.06
CA ILE A 29 2.78 13.63 25.44
C ILE A 29 3.45 14.20 24.20
N ILE A 30 2.83 14.04 23.04
CA ILE A 30 3.23 14.73 21.81
C ILE A 30 2.17 15.81 21.55
N THR A 31 2.61 17.04 21.35
CA THR A 31 1.74 18.15 20.95
C THR A 31 2.10 18.58 19.54
N THR A 32 1.10 18.74 18.69
CA THR A 32 1.29 19.15 17.30
C THR A 32 0.36 20.30 16.94
N THR A 33 0.66 21.00 15.85
CA THR A 33 -0.30 21.94 15.24
C THR A 33 -1.58 21.21 14.86
N ARG A 34 -2.73 21.87 15.05
CA ARG A 34 -4.01 21.34 14.59
C ARG A 34 -4.09 21.40 13.07
N LEU A 35 -4.46 20.30 12.44
CA LEU A 35 -4.84 20.26 11.02
C LEU A 35 -6.36 20.41 10.88
N ALA A 36 -6.79 20.98 9.76
CA ALA A 36 -8.20 21.04 9.38
C ALA A 36 -8.63 19.72 8.71
N GLY A 37 -9.95 19.51 8.63
CA GLY A 37 -10.56 18.36 7.98
C GLY A 37 -11.30 17.42 8.93
N GLU A 38 -12.05 16.52 8.32
CA GLU A 38 -12.88 15.54 9.01
C GLU A 38 -12.26 14.14 8.90
N HIS A 39 -12.51 13.28 9.89
CA HIS A 39 -12.19 11.86 9.71
C HIS A 39 -13.07 11.24 8.63
N MET A 40 -12.55 10.21 7.95
CA MET A 40 -13.17 9.59 6.79
C MET A 40 -14.67 9.29 6.96
N GLU A 41 -15.10 8.74 8.10
CA GLU A 41 -16.50 8.39 8.33
C GLU A 41 -17.44 9.59 8.39
N GLN A 42 -16.98 10.67 9.01
CA GLN A 42 -17.74 11.90 9.07
C GLN A 42 -17.77 12.55 7.69
N TRP A 43 -16.60 12.60 7.03
CA TRP A 43 -16.47 13.11 5.68
C TRP A 43 -17.39 12.37 4.70
N LEU A 44 -17.43 11.04 4.72
CA LEU A 44 -18.32 10.24 3.86
C LEU A 44 -19.81 10.49 4.13
N ARG A 45 -20.20 10.80 5.37
CA ARG A 45 -21.59 11.16 5.73
C ARG A 45 -22.02 12.51 5.19
N SER A 46 -21.07 13.42 4.91
CA SER A 46 -21.37 14.68 4.20
C SER A 46 -21.76 14.46 2.72
N ASN A 47 -21.74 13.19 2.26
CA ASN A 47 -22.04 12.77 0.91
C ASN A 47 -21.16 13.47 -0.16
N PRO A 48 -19.83 13.28 -0.08
CA PRO A 48 -18.90 13.91 -1.00
C PRO A 48 -19.15 13.40 -2.43
N SER A 49 -18.91 14.29 -3.39
CA SER A 49 -19.01 13.98 -4.81
C SER A 49 -18.02 12.88 -5.21
N GLN A 50 -18.30 12.19 -6.32
CA GLN A 50 -17.40 11.18 -6.86
C GLN A 50 -16.00 11.75 -7.17
N ALA A 51 -15.93 12.99 -7.64
CA ALA A 51 -14.67 13.68 -7.89
C ALA A 51 -13.83 13.82 -6.61
N GLN A 52 -14.45 14.17 -5.48
CA GLN A 52 -13.74 14.27 -4.20
C GLN A 52 -13.31 12.91 -3.66
N ARG A 53 -14.13 11.85 -3.84
CA ARG A 53 -13.76 10.46 -3.50
C ARG A 53 -12.54 10.00 -4.28
N ASN A 54 -12.56 10.20 -5.59
CA ASN A 54 -11.44 9.86 -6.48
C ASN A 54 -10.19 10.66 -6.14
N HIS A 55 -10.34 11.96 -5.85
CA HIS A 55 -9.25 12.86 -5.47
C HIS A 55 -8.50 12.37 -4.22
N PHE A 56 -9.20 12.14 -3.12
CA PHE A 56 -8.55 11.69 -1.88
C PHE A 56 -7.99 10.28 -1.98
N ALA A 57 -8.65 9.37 -2.70
CA ALA A 57 -8.12 8.04 -2.95
C ALA A 57 -6.84 8.09 -3.78
N GLN A 58 -6.78 9.00 -4.76
CA GLN A 58 -5.55 9.25 -5.53
C GLN A 58 -4.43 9.77 -4.65
N ILE A 59 -4.69 10.75 -3.77
CA ILE A 59 -3.67 11.27 -2.85
C ILE A 59 -3.09 10.16 -1.97
N LEU A 60 -3.94 9.28 -1.43
CA LEU A 60 -3.53 8.15 -0.61
C LEU A 60 -2.66 7.14 -1.38
N TYR A 61 -3.00 6.88 -2.63
CA TYR A 61 -2.19 6.01 -3.48
C TYR A 61 -0.85 6.65 -3.88
N ASP A 62 -0.86 7.94 -4.25
CA ASP A 62 0.34 8.69 -4.57
C ASP A 62 1.27 8.80 -3.36
N LEU A 63 0.72 8.98 -2.15
CA LEU A 63 1.46 8.91 -0.89
C LEU A 63 2.20 7.59 -0.73
N PHE A 64 1.51 6.47 -0.97
CA PHE A 64 2.10 5.13 -0.87
C PHE A 64 3.26 4.95 -1.84
N VAL A 65 3.03 5.26 -3.12
CA VAL A 65 4.04 5.11 -4.18
C VAL A 65 5.24 6.02 -3.95
N ASN A 66 5.01 7.32 -3.72
CA ASN A 66 6.09 8.29 -3.54
C ASN A 66 6.90 8.00 -2.26
N SER A 67 6.25 7.53 -1.19
CA SER A 67 6.99 7.14 0.02
C SER A 67 7.82 5.89 -0.25
N PHE A 68 7.24 4.88 -0.91
CA PHE A 68 7.93 3.63 -1.19
C PHE A 68 9.15 3.82 -2.09
N TYR A 69 8.98 4.46 -3.25
CA TYR A 69 10.05 4.62 -4.23
C TYR A 69 10.94 5.84 -3.98
N GLY A 70 10.35 6.94 -3.54
CA GLY A 70 11.09 8.19 -3.33
C GLY A 70 11.88 8.19 -2.01
N LEU A 71 11.35 7.54 -0.98
CA LEU A 71 11.91 7.60 0.38
C LEU A 71 12.38 6.25 0.93
N ASN A 72 12.09 5.13 0.24
CA ASN A 72 12.29 3.76 0.78
C ASN A 72 11.60 3.57 2.13
N VAL A 73 10.46 4.23 2.36
CA VAL A 73 9.73 4.22 3.62
C VAL A 73 8.24 4.15 3.37
N LEU A 74 7.49 3.44 4.21
CA LEU A 74 6.03 3.53 4.24
C LEU A 74 5.52 3.99 5.59
N HIS A 75 4.47 4.80 5.53
CA HIS A 75 3.47 4.86 6.58
C HIS A 75 2.65 3.57 6.51
N ALA A 76 3.02 2.60 7.33
CA ALA A 76 2.57 1.21 7.21
C ALA A 76 1.30 0.92 8.06
N ASP A 77 0.50 1.95 8.34
CA ASP A 77 -0.79 1.82 9.02
C ASP A 77 -1.88 2.55 8.23
N PRO A 78 -2.52 1.87 7.27
CA PRO A 78 -3.59 2.44 6.45
C PRO A 78 -4.91 2.55 7.23
N ASN A 79 -4.88 2.89 8.52
CA ASN A 79 -6.08 3.11 9.30
C ASN A 79 -6.74 4.43 8.87
N PRO A 80 -8.04 4.43 8.50
CA PRO A 80 -8.78 5.65 8.16
C PRO A 80 -8.68 6.78 9.20
N GLY A 81 -8.47 6.44 10.48
CA GLY A 81 -8.31 7.40 11.57
C GLY A 81 -7.06 8.28 11.46
N ASN A 82 -6.05 7.84 10.69
CA ASN A 82 -4.79 8.56 10.49
C ASN A 82 -4.93 9.70 9.45
N TYR A 83 -6.09 9.80 8.80
CA TYR A 83 -6.34 10.73 7.71
C TYR A 83 -7.45 11.74 8.05
N LEU A 84 -7.20 13.01 7.74
CA LEU A 84 -8.17 14.09 7.80
C LEU A 84 -8.44 14.62 6.39
N PHE A 85 -9.72 14.71 6.03
CA PHE A 85 -10.19 15.10 4.70
C PHE A 85 -10.68 16.54 4.79
N ALA A 86 -9.91 17.48 4.27
CA ALA A 86 -10.23 18.91 4.36
C ALA A 86 -11.08 19.39 3.18
N GLU A 87 -11.90 20.42 3.40
CA GLU A 87 -12.78 20.99 2.39
C GLU A 87 -12.03 21.59 1.19
N ASP A 88 -10.79 22.06 1.41
CA ASP A 88 -9.90 22.60 0.38
C ASP A 88 -9.23 21.51 -0.48
N GLY A 89 -9.53 20.24 -0.23
CA GLY A 89 -8.96 19.10 -0.94
C GLY A 89 -7.61 18.65 -0.41
N THR A 90 -7.13 19.19 0.73
CA THR A 90 -5.91 18.72 1.38
C THR A 90 -6.15 17.49 2.25
N LEU A 91 -5.17 16.58 2.28
CA LEU A 91 -5.20 15.39 3.14
C LEU A 91 -4.26 15.60 4.33
N GLY A 92 -4.82 15.66 5.54
CA GLY A 92 -4.03 15.66 6.77
C GLY A 92 -3.58 14.25 7.16
N LEU A 93 -2.29 14.05 7.43
CA LEU A 93 -1.74 12.79 7.95
C LEU A 93 -1.22 13.03 9.38
N ILE A 94 -1.82 12.38 10.38
CA ILE A 94 -1.67 12.80 11.79
C ILE A 94 -0.94 11.80 12.70
N ASP A 95 -0.88 10.52 12.35
CA ASP A 95 -0.19 9.50 13.14
C ASP A 95 1.04 9.01 12.36
N PHE A 96 2.19 8.83 13.01
CA PHE A 96 3.42 8.27 12.42
C PHE A 96 4.03 7.17 13.31
N GLY A 97 3.21 6.53 14.15
CA GLY A 97 3.60 5.47 15.06
C GLY A 97 4.02 4.18 14.33
N CYS A 98 3.51 3.96 13.11
CA CYS A 98 3.86 2.80 12.28
C CYS A 98 4.58 3.24 11.00
N VAL A 99 5.88 3.52 11.13
CA VAL A 99 6.76 3.77 9.98
C VAL A 99 7.66 2.56 9.77
N ARG A 100 7.86 2.19 8.49
CA ARG A 100 8.73 1.09 8.08
C ARG A 100 9.70 1.54 7.01
N HIS A 101 10.98 1.29 7.24
CA HIS A 101 12.03 1.46 6.24
C HIS A 101 12.17 0.17 5.45
N PHE A 102 12.44 0.33 4.17
CA PHE A 102 12.67 -0.74 3.21
C PHE A 102 14.11 -0.68 2.72
N SER A 103 14.70 -1.85 2.50
CA SER A 103 16.01 -1.99 1.87
C SER A 103 15.93 -1.55 0.42
N ALA A 104 17.01 -0.92 -0.08
CA ALA A 104 17.09 -0.52 -1.48
C ALA A 104 16.92 -1.71 -2.43
N ASP A 105 17.42 -2.89 -2.04
CA ASP A 105 17.26 -4.13 -2.78
C ASP A 105 15.80 -4.55 -2.90
N PHE A 106 15.03 -4.47 -1.80
CA PHE A 106 13.60 -4.76 -1.82
C PHE A 106 12.84 -3.81 -2.76
N VAL A 107 13.08 -2.50 -2.63
CA VAL A 107 12.43 -1.47 -3.46
C VAL A 107 12.77 -1.66 -4.94
N ALA A 108 14.03 -2.01 -5.27
CA ALA A 108 14.47 -2.26 -6.64
C ALA A 108 13.94 -3.58 -7.24
N LEU A 109 13.62 -4.57 -6.41
CA LEU A 109 13.06 -5.86 -6.85
C LEU A 109 11.56 -5.80 -7.13
N MET A 110 10.83 -4.90 -6.47
CA MET A 110 9.38 -4.80 -6.64
C MET A 110 8.88 -4.52 -8.05
N PRO A 111 9.44 -3.55 -8.82
CA PRO A 111 9.02 -3.35 -10.21
C PRO A 111 9.33 -4.58 -11.09
N GLN A 112 10.43 -5.28 -10.82
CA GLN A 112 10.78 -6.52 -11.54
C GLN A 112 9.75 -7.62 -11.28
N LEU A 113 9.33 -7.81 -10.03
CA LEU A 113 8.32 -8.79 -9.67
C LEU A 113 6.96 -8.46 -10.28
N LEU A 114 6.52 -7.19 -10.22
CA LEU A 114 5.27 -6.75 -10.83
C LEU A 114 5.30 -6.93 -12.36
N ASN A 115 6.41 -6.59 -13.02
CA ASN A 115 6.56 -6.83 -14.45
C ASN A 115 6.53 -8.33 -14.78
N ALA A 116 7.19 -9.18 -13.99
CA ALA A 116 7.16 -10.63 -14.18
C ALA A 116 5.72 -11.19 -14.09
N TYR A 117 4.92 -10.68 -13.15
CA TYR A 117 3.50 -11.02 -13.08
C TYR A 117 2.69 -10.53 -14.28
N LEU A 118 2.95 -9.32 -14.78
CA LEU A 118 2.28 -8.79 -15.96
C LEU A 118 2.57 -9.62 -17.21
N GLN A 119 3.81 -10.10 -17.36
CA GLN A 119 4.23 -10.96 -18.47
C GLN A 119 3.86 -12.44 -18.26
N GLN A 120 3.29 -12.79 -17.11
CA GLN A 120 3.02 -14.17 -16.70
C GLN A 120 4.26 -15.09 -16.78
N ASP A 121 5.45 -14.53 -16.52
CA ASP A 121 6.72 -15.25 -16.58
C ASP A 121 6.98 -15.95 -15.25
N ALA A 122 6.63 -17.24 -15.20
CA ALA A 122 6.81 -18.10 -14.03
C ALA A 122 8.26 -18.11 -13.53
N SER A 123 9.23 -18.18 -14.45
CA SER A 123 10.65 -18.26 -14.10
C SER A 123 11.14 -16.94 -13.49
N ALA A 124 10.71 -15.81 -14.06
CA ALA A 124 11.05 -14.49 -13.52
C ALA A 124 10.40 -14.22 -12.16
N VAL A 125 9.13 -14.62 -11.97
CA VAL A 125 8.44 -14.50 -10.68
C VAL A 125 9.17 -15.31 -9.61
N LEU A 126 9.45 -16.59 -9.86
CA LEU A 126 10.15 -17.47 -8.91
C LEU A 126 11.56 -16.95 -8.59
N ASN A 127 12.28 -16.42 -9.58
CA ASN A 127 13.60 -15.84 -9.37
C ASN A 127 13.55 -14.57 -8.51
N CYS A 128 12.55 -13.70 -8.69
CA CYS A 128 12.35 -12.54 -7.84
C CYS A 128 12.08 -12.96 -6.39
N TYR A 129 11.17 -13.90 -6.16
CA TYR A 129 10.92 -14.41 -4.81
C TYR A 129 12.15 -15.06 -4.17
N LYS A 130 12.98 -15.77 -4.95
CA LYS A 130 14.25 -16.31 -4.47
C LYS A 130 15.21 -15.20 -4.01
N LYS A 131 15.36 -14.12 -4.79
CA LYS A 131 16.18 -12.96 -4.41
C LYS A 131 15.65 -12.26 -3.16
N LEU A 132 14.33 -12.30 -2.95
CA LEU A 132 13.63 -11.76 -1.78
C LEU A 132 13.70 -12.69 -0.55
N GLY A 133 14.47 -13.78 -0.63
CA GLY A 133 14.70 -14.68 0.49
C GLY A 133 13.64 -15.77 0.68
N MET A 134 12.65 -15.88 -0.22
CA MET A 134 11.70 -17.00 -0.17
C MET A 134 12.46 -18.30 -0.38
N VAL A 135 12.54 -19.12 0.67
CA VAL A 135 13.23 -20.41 0.62
C VAL A 135 12.37 -21.40 -0.17
N VAL A 136 12.56 -21.38 -1.50
CA VAL A 136 12.10 -22.45 -2.40
C VAL A 136 13.08 -23.62 -2.43
N GLU A 137 14.16 -23.54 -1.63
CA GLU A 137 15.19 -24.56 -1.57
C GLU A 137 14.60 -25.93 -1.21
N GLY A 138 14.99 -26.94 -1.99
CA GLY A 138 14.50 -28.31 -1.89
C GLY A 138 13.23 -28.62 -2.67
N LEU A 139 12.61 -27.67 -3.40
CA LEU A 139 11.57 -28.01 -4.37
C LEU A 139 12.20 -28.37 -5.73
N ASP A 140 11.77 -29.49 -6.31
CA ASP A 140 12.08 -29.81 -7.70
C ASP A 140 11.33 -28.88 -8.68
N SER A 141 11.69 -28.96 -9.97
CA SER A 141 11.10 -28.10 -11.00
C SER A 141 9.57 -28.27 -11.14
N GLY A 142 9.04 -29.48 -10.89
CA GLY A 142 7.61 -29.75 -10.94
C GLY A 142 6.88 -29.09 -9.79
N GLN A 143 7.42 -29.21 -8.58
CA GLN A 143 6.89 -28.58 -7.37
C GLN A 143 6.93 -27.04 -7.44
N GLN A 144 7.98 -26.47 -8.04
CA GLN A 144 8.07 -25.02 -8.28
C GLN A 144 7.00 -24.54 -9.26
N GLN A 145 6.77 -25.29 -10.34
CA GLN A 145 5.72 -24.96 -11.30
C GLN A 145 4.34 -25.04 -10.67
N GLU A 146 4.05 -26.11 -9.92
CA GLU A 146 2.78 -26.25 -9.21
C GLU A 146 2.57 -25.12 -8.20
N PHE A 147 3.60 -24.74 -7.45
CA PHE A 147 3.56 -23.61 -6.52
C PHE A 147 3.25 -22.29 -7.24
N TYR A 148 3.86 -22.05 -8.40
CA TYR A 148 3.55 -20.87 -9.21
C TYR A 148 2.10 -20.89 -9.68
N GLU A 149 1.65 -21.96 -10.34
CA GLU A 149 0.32 -22.03 -10.96
C GLU A 149 -0.83 -21.97 -9.93
N THR A 150 -0.65 -22.58 -8.76
CA THR A 150 -1.71 -22.71 -7.76
C THR A 150 -1.82 -21.52 -6.81
N LEU A 151 -0.73 -20.76 -6.63
CA LEU A 151 -0.65 -19.72 -5.60
C LEU A 151 -0.14 -18.39 -6.13
N LEU A 152 1.08 -18.36 -6.67
CA LEU A 152 1.69 -17.09 -7.08
C LEU A 152 0.97 -16.47 -8.27
N LYS A 153 0.56 -17.27 -9.26
CA LYS A 153 -0.12 -16.78 -10.46
C LYS A 153 -1.50 -16.20 -10.13
N PRO A 154 -2.40 -16.88 -9.38
CA PRO A 154 -3.66 -16.28 -8.94
C PRO A 154 -3.47 -15.00 -8.13
N PHE A 155 -2.48 -14.99 -7.21
CA PHE A 155 -2.15 -13.79 -6.45
C PHE A 155 -1.66 -12.64 -7.35
N GLY A 156 -0.75 -12.93 -8.28
CA GLY A 156 -0.23 -11.97 -9.24
C GLY A 156 -1.30 -11.43 -10.19
N ASP A 157 -2.21 -12.28 -10.67
CA ASP A 157 -3.33 -11.87 -11.51
C ASP A 157 -4.27 -10.93 -10.76
N TRP A 158 -4.57 -11.21 -9.49
CA TRP A 158 -5.32 -10.32 -8.60
C TRP A 158 -4.58 -9.01 -8.32
N LEU A 159 -3.31 -9.09 -7.93
CA LEU A 159 -2.48 -7.94 -7.58
C LEU A 159 -2.32 -7.00 -8.78
N THR A 160 -2.07 -7.55 -9.97
CA THR A 160 -1.81 -6.77 -11.18
C THR A 160 -3.08 -6.18 -11.83
N LYS A 161 -4.27 -6.60 -11.41
CA LYS A 161 -5.55 -6.20 -12.02
C LYS A 161 -5.77 -4.68 -12.03
N PRO A 162 -5.53 -3.93 -10.94
CA PRO A 162 -5.68 -2.48 -10.94
C PRO A 162 -4.70 -1.77 -11.87
N PHE A 163 -3.49 -2.31 -12.00
CA PHE A 163 -2.42 -1.74 -12.83
C PHE A 163 -2.68 -1.91 -14.35
N LYS A 164 -3.52 -2.87 -14.75
CA LYS A 164 -3.90 -3.10 -16.15
C LYS A 164 -5.05 -2.19 -16.64
N ALA A 165 -5.82 -1.60 -15.72
CA ALA A 165 -7.08 -0.94 -16.04
C ALA A 165 -6.96 0.57 -16.35
N GLY A 166 -5.77 1.15 -16.18
CA GLY A 166 -5.57 2.60 -16.22
C GLY A 166 -6.11 3.27 -14.96
N ARG A 167 -7.44 3.34 -14.87
CA ARG A 167 -8.20 3.67 -13.65
C ARG A 167 -8.97 2.45 -13.17
N PHE A 168 -8.70 2.03 -11.94
CA PHE A 168 -9.42 0.92 -11.33
C PHE A 168 -10.57 1.43 -10.46
N ASP A 169 -11.76 0.89 -10.71
CA ASP A 169 -12.98 1.25 -10.01
C ASP A 169 -13.20 0.31 -8.81
N PHE A 170 -12.91 0.82 -7.61
CA PHE A 170 -13.14 0.11 -6.33
C PHE A 170 -14.60 0.26 -5.87
N SER A 171 -15.46 1.01 -6.57
CA SER A 171 -16.87 1.21 -6.21
C SER A 171 -17.78 0.04 -6.61
N LYS A 172 -17.34 -0.82 -7.53
CA LYS A 172 -18.13 -1.96 -8.02
C LYS A 172 -18.36 -2.96 -6.88
N ARG A 173 -19.50 -2.75 -6.21
CA ARG A 173 -19.97 -3.29 -4.93
C ARG A 173 -19.98 -4.81 -4.74
N ASP A 174 -19.66 -5.61 -5.75
CA ASP A 174 -19.42 -7.03 -5.52
C ASP A 174 -17.99 -7.19 -5.02
N SER A 175 -17.84 -7.05 -3.70
CA SER A 175 -16.68 -7.31 -2.81
C SER A 175 -15.74 -8.47 -3.18
N ALA A 176 -16.00 -9.20 -4.27
CA ALA A 176 -15.15 -10.18 -4.89
C ALA A 176 -13.70 -9.74 -4.96
N TYR A 177 -13.35 -8.49 -5.32
CA TYR A 177 -11.93 -8.12 -5.41
C TYR A 177 -11.22 -8.14 -4.04
N ILE A 178 -11.76 -7.46 -3.03
CA ILE A 178 -11.16 -7.45 -1.68
C ILE A 178 -11.26 -8.84 -1.03
N LYS A 179 -12.40 -9.52 -1.21
CA LYS A 179 -12.64 -10.87 -0.69
C LYS A 179 -11.69 -11.90 -1.32
N GLU A 180 -11.52 -11.88 -2.64
CA GLU A 180 -10.55 -12.69 -3.37
C GLU A 180 -9.13 -12.44 -2.84
N GLY A 181 -8.77 -11.17 -2.64
CA GLY A 181 -7.50 -10.80 -2.01
C GLY A 181 -7.32 -11.44 -0.62
N LEU A 182 -8.32 -11.35 0.26
CA LEU A 182 -8.29 -11.98 1.59
C LEU A 182 -8.12 -13.50 1.52
N GLU A 183 -8.83 -14.16 0.60
CA GLU A 183 -8.73 -15.61 0.38
C GLU A 183 -7.33 -16.00 -0.11
N LEU A 184 -6.74 -15.22 -1.03
CA LEU A 184 -5.39 -15.42 -1.55
C LEU A 184 -4.33 -15.18 -0.47
N PHE A 185 -4.44 -14.10 0.31
CA PHE A 185 -3.57 -13.85 1.46
C PHE A 185 -3.67 -14.97 2.50
N GLY A 186 -4.87 -15.46 2.77
CA GLY A 186 -5.09 -16.62 3.64
C GLY A 186 -4.32 -17.84 3.16
N LYS A 187 -4.41 -18.16 1.86
CA LYS A 187 -3.66 -19.28 1.25
C LYS A 187 -2.15 -19.08 1.34
N LEU A 188 -1.63 -17.88 1.05
CA LEU A 188 -0.20 -17.57 1.15
C LEU A 188 0.31 -17.66 2.59
N SER A 189 -0.46 -17.16 3.57
CA SER A 189 -0.05 -17.17 4.98
C SER A 189 0.08 -18.57 5.59
N GLN A 190 -0.56 -19.59 5.00
CA GLN A 190 -0.49 -20.98 5.48
C GLN A 190 0.78 -21.72 5.04
N ILE A 191 1.59 -21.08 4.21
CA ILE A 191 2.76 -21.69 3.61
C ILE A 191 3.92 -21.52 4.58
N LYS A 192 4.29 -22.60 5.28
CA LYS A 192 5.42 -22.63 6.24
C LYS A 192 6.77 -22.15 5.67
N LYS A 193 6.92 -22.08 4.34
CA LYS A 193 8.12 -21.57 3.66
C LYS A 193 8.06 -20.05 3.40
N ILE A 194 6.88 -19.44 3.49
CA ILE A 194 6.66 -17.99 3.40
C ILE A 194 7.09 -17.25 4.67
N ASP A 195 7.26 -17.96 5.79
CA ASP A 195 7.79 -17.40 7.04
C ASP A 195 9.19 -16.77 6.89
N SER A 196 9.90 -17.10 5.79
CA SER A 196 11.21 -16.54 5.40
C SER A 196 11.14 -15.35 4.43
N ILE A 197 9.95 -15.01 3.90
CA ILE A 197 9.79 -13.81 3.08
C ILE A 197 10.25 -12.62 3.92
N ALA A 198 11.08 -11.75 3.33
CA ALA A 198 11.53 -10.52 3.98
C ALA A 198 10.37 -9.86 4.73
N ASN A 199 10.53 -9.59 6.03
CA ASN A 199 9.52 -8.92 6.89
C ASN A 199 8.86 -7.71 6.21
N GLU A 200 9.60 -7.10 5.30
CA GLU A 200 9.22 -6.04 4.37
C GLU A 200 7.94 -6.33 3.57
N PHE A 201 7.76 -7.52 2.98
CA PHE A 201 6.53 -7.88 2.24
C PHE A 201 5.28 -7.79 3.10
N ILE A 202 5.35 -8.27 4.35
CA ILE A 202 4.19 -8.26 5.25
C ILE A 202 3.70 -6.83 5.44
N TYR A 203 4.61 -5.88 5.63
CA TYR A 203 4.24 -4.47 5.78
C TYR A 203 3.80 -3.86 4.46
N PHE A 204 4.47 -4.15 3.36
CA PHE A 204 4.13 -3.66 2.03
C PHE A 204 2.72 -4.10 1.60
N ASP A 205 2.48 -5.42 1.59
CA ASP A 205 1.23 -6.03 1.16
C ASP A 205 0.07 -5.61 2.07
N ARG A 206 0.29 -5.59 3.39
CA ARG A 206 -0.73 -5.13 4.36
C ARG A 206 -1.10 -3.67 4.14
N THR A 207 -0.11 -2.82 3.83
CA THR A 207 -0.36 -1.40 3.58
C THR A 207 -1.15 -1.21 2.29
N LEU A 208 -0.72 -1.85 1.20
CA LEU A 208 -1.41 -1.80 -0.09
C LEU A 208 -2.84 -2.35 0.01
N PHE A 209 -3.02 -3.49 0.69
CA PHE A 209 -4.34 -4.08 0.87
C PHE A 209 -5.26 -3.19 1.72
N GLY A 210 -4.75 -2.59 2.81
CA GLY A 210 -5.53 -1.66 3.61
C GLY A 210 -5.95 -0.40 2.83
N LEU A 211 -5.11 0.08 1.90
CA LEU A 211 -5.49 1.15 0.97
C LEU A 211 -6.64 0.72 0.05
N TYR A 212 -6.61 -0.50 -0.49
CA TYR A 212 -7.71 -1.00 -1.31
C TYR A 212 -9.03 -1.07 -0.54
N GLN A 213 -8.99 -1.44 0.74
CA GLN A 213 -10.18 -1.40 1.61
C GLN A 213 -10.68 0.03 1.84
N ILE A 214 -9.77 1.00 1.98
CA ILE A 214 -10.15 2.43 2.03
C ILE A 214 -10.81 2.84 0.71
N PHE A 215 -10.24 2.49 -0.43
CA PHE A 215 -10.77 2.86 -1.74
C PHE A 215 -12.16 2.25 -1.99
N GLU A 216 -12.37 0.99 -1.61
CA GLU A 216 -13.68 0.34 -1.66
C GLU A 216 -14.69 1.05 -0.77
N ARG A 217 -14.31 1.38 0.47
CA ARG A 217 -15.18 2.11 1.41
C ARG A 217 -15.51 3.52 0.94
N MET A 218 -14.57 4.19 0.31
CA MET A 218 -14.77 5.48 -0.35
C MET A 218 -15.60 5.36 -1.63
N GLN A 219 -15.76 4.15 -2.18
CA GLN A 219 -16.33 3.90 -3.49
C GLN A 219 -15.61 4.70 -4.59
N ALA A 220 -14.28 4.69 -4.56
CA ALA A 220 -13.44 5.53 -5.41
C ALA A 220 -12.94 4.81 -6.66
N GLU A 221 -12.59 5.59 -7.69
CA GLU A 221 -11.79 5.17 -8.83
C GLU A 221 -10.39 5.77 -8.71
N VAL A 222 -9.36 4.95 -8.83
CA VAL A 222 -7.95 5.35 -8.64
C VAL A 222 -7.15 5.07 -9.90
N ALA A 223 -6.35 6.04 -10.35
CA ALA A 223 -5.39 5.83 -11.41
C ALA A 223 -4.15 5.13 -10.84
N MET A 224 -3.91 3.90 -11.30
CA MET A 224 -2.83 3.04 -10.79
C MET A 224 -1.82 2.66 -11.87
N GLU A 225 -2.06 3.07 -13.12
CA GLU A 225 -1.14 2.86 -14.22
C GLU A 225 0.21 3.57 -14.02
N HIS A 226 1.26 3.00 -14.61
CA HIS A 226 2.57 3.60 -14.83
C HIS A 226 3.43 3.98 -13.62
N GLN A 227 2.98 3.84 -12.38
CA GLN A 227 3.80 4.21 -11.22
C GLN A 227 4.83 3.14 -10.77
N TRP A 228 4.68 1.90 -11.23
CA TRP A 228 5.52 0.76 -10.80
C TRP A 228 6.37 0.12 -11.90
N LEU A 229 6.29 0.62 -13.14
CA LEU A 229 6.90 0.00 -14.34
C LEU A 229 7.90 0.92 -15.05
N ILE A 230 8.31 2.01 -14.40
CA ILE A 230 9.33 2.95 -14.92
C ILE A 230 10.69 2.57 -14.35
#